data_AF-A0A3B8MHF8-F1
#
_entry.id   AF-A0A3B8MHF8-F1
#
_cell.length_a   1.000
_cell.length_b   1.000
_cell.length_c   1.000
_cell.angle_alpha   90.00
_cell.angle_beta   90.00
_cell.angle_gamma   90.00
#
_symmetry.space_group_name_H-M   'P 1'
#
loop_
_entity.id
_entity.type
_entity.pdbx_description
1 polymer ?
#
loop_
_entity_poly.entity_id
_entity_poly.type
_entity_poly.pdbx_seq_one_letter_code
_entity_poly.pdbx_strand_id
1 'polypeptide(L)' 'MDLKISSELFDKKVDSDTGSILFTRPDITGLPDKVLHSQAFTVEIKDEQVYLIDIYNSDLVLGNLISSLETEERA' A
#
# COMPACT_ATOMS: atom_id res chain seq x y z
N MET A 1 18.06 -2.14 15.04
CA MET A 1 16.70 -2.39 15.56
C MET A 1 16.06 -3.35 14.59
N ASP A 2 15.77 -4.58 15.03
CA ASP A 2 15.13 -5.58 14.17
C ASP A 2 13.62 -5.40 14.26
N LEU A 3 13.02 -5.00 13.13
CA LEU A 3 11.58 -4.92 12.96
C LEU A 3 10.99 -6.33 13.04
N LYS A 4 10.25 -6.61 14.12
CA LYS A 4 9.53 -7.89 14.27
C LYS A 4 8.25 -7.85 13.43
N ILE A 5 8.32 -8.40 12.22
CA ILE A 5 7.16 -8.58 11.36
C ILE A 5 6.67 -10.02 11.53
N SER A 6 5.48 -10.19 12.11
CA SER A 6 4.78 -11.49 12.12
C SER A 6 3.72 -11.47 11.04
N SER A 7 3.87 -12.31 10.00
CA SER A 7 2.93 -12.38 8.88
C SER A 7 1.51 -12.78 9.29
N GLU A 8 1.36 -13.44 10.44
CA GLU A 8 0.07 -13.92 10.96
C GLU A 8 -0.84 -12.77 11.44
N LEU A 9 -0.25 -11.60 11.72
CA LEU A 9 -0.97 -10.42 12.19
C LEU A 9 -1.54 -9.60 11.02
N PHE A 10 -1.12 -9.89 9.79
CA PHE A 10 -1.50 -9.10 8.62
C PHE A 10 -2.58 -9.79 7.81
N ASP A 11 -3.65 -9.05 7.55
CA ASP A 11 -4.55 -9.34 6.46
C ASP A 11 -3.84 -9.01 5.14
N LYS A 12 -3.99 -9.90 4.15
CA LYS A 12 -3.44 -9.70 2.80
C LYS A 12 -4.57 -9.52 1.79
N LYS A 13 -4.50 -8.46 0.99
CA LYS A 13 -5.34 -8.24 -0.19
C LYS A 13 -4.46 -8.11 -1.43
N VAL A 14 -4.97 -8.61 -2.56
CA VAL A 14 -4.32 -8.48 -3.86
C VAL A 14 -5.34 -7.88 -4.82
N ASP A 15 -4.96 -6.77 -5.44
CA ASP A 15 -5.71 -6.13 -6.51
C ASP A 15 -5.43 -6.87 -7.82
N SER A 16 -6.47 -7.42 -8.45
CA SER A 16 -6.34 -8.25 -9.66
C SER A 16 -5.92 -7.46 -10.89
N ASP A 17 -6.22 -6.17 -10.92
CA ASP A 17 -6.12 -5.34 -12.12
C ASP A 17 -4.73 -4.71 -12.23
N THR A 18 -4.15 -4.36 -11.09
CA THR A 18 -2.83 -3.73 -10.98
C THR A 18 -1.75 -4.69 -10.46
N GLY A 19 -2.15 -5.83 -9.91
CA GLY A 19 -1.24 -6.75 -9.20
C GLY A 19 -0.74 -6.20 -7.86
N SER A 20 -1.30 -5.09 -7.38
CA SER A 20 -0.91 -4.48 -6.11
C SER A 20 -1.27 -5.38 -4.94
N ILE A 21 -0.43 -5.38 -3.91
CA ILE A 21 -0.56 -6.22 -2.73
C ILE A 21 -0.57 -5.31 -1.50
N LEU A 22 -1.63 -5.41 -0.72
CA LEU A 22 -1.79 -4.67 0.52
C LEU A 22 -1.75 -5.64 1.70
N PHE A 23 -0.84 -5.40 2.63
CA PHE A 23 -0.81 -6.02 3.95
C PHE A 23 -1.27 -5.01 5.00
N THR A 24 -2.28 -5.35 5.79
CA THR A 24 -2.83 -4.47 6.82
C THR A 24 -2.98 -5.19 8.15
N ARG A 25 -2.68 -4.50 9.25
CA ARG A 25 -2.94 -4.94 10.61
C ARG A 25 -4.21 -4.29 11.15
N PRO A 26 -5.33 -5.01 11.25
CA PRO A 26 -6.60 -4.43 11.69
C PRO A 26 -6.60 -4.04 13.18
N ASP A 27 -5.65 -4.56 13.97
CA ASP A 27 -5.52 -4.27 15.40
C ASP A 27 -4.91 -2.88 15.69
N ILE A 28 -4.27 -2.26 14.69
CA ILE A 28 -3.65 -0.94 14.82
C ILE A 28 -4.50 0.09 14.05
N THR A 29 -4.95 1.14 14.73
CA THR A 29 -5.83 2.16 14.17
C THR A 29 -5.30 3.58 14.41
N GLY A 30 -5.80 4.55 13.65
CA GLY A 30 -5.41 5.96 13.73
C GLY A 30 -4.24 6.31 12.79
N LEU A 31 -3.65 7.49 12.97
CA LEU A 31 -2.60 7.99 12.09
C LEU A 31 -1.23 7.32 12.35
N PRO A 32 -0.39 7.16 11.33
CA PRO A 32 0.98 6.66 11.47
C PRO A 32 1.89 7.68 12.15
N ASP A 33 2.86 7.17 12.92
CA ASP A 33 3.96 7.99 13.45
C ASP A 33 5.02 8.24 12.37
N LYS A 34 5.17 7.30 11.45
CA LYS A 34 6.14 7.38 10.36
C LYS A 34 5.64 6.66 9.12
N VAL A 35 5.90 7.26 7.97
CA VAL A 35 5.68 6.66 6.65
C VAL A 35 7.01 6.55 5.92
N LEU A 36 7.30 5.37 5.40
CA LEU A 36 8.44 5.10 4.53
C LEU A 36 7.90 4.85 3.13
N HIS A 37 8.33 5.66 2.17
CA HIS A 37 7.87 5.58 0.80
C HIS A 37 9.05 5.27 -0.14
N SER A 38 8.79 4.41 -1.12
CA SER A 38 9.70 4.06 -2.21
C SER A 38 8.89 3.90 -3.51
N GLN A 39 9.57 3.78 -4.65
CA GLN A 39 8.95 3.75 -5.97
C GLN A 39 7.89 2.65 -6.16
N ALA A 40 7.97 1.55 -5.41
CA ALA A 40 7.08 0.39 -5.57
C ALA A 40 6.38 -0.03 -4.28
N PHE A 41 6.56 0.72 -3.19
CA PHE A 41 5.91 0.39 -1.94
C PHE A 41 5.82 1.57 -0.96
N THR A 42 4.86 1.48 -0.05
CA THR A 42 4.72 2.32 1.14
C THR A 42 4.66 1.42 2.37
N VAL A 43 5.38 1.79 3.43
CA VAL A 43 5.31 1.16 4.75
C VAL A 43 4.91 2.20 5.79
N GLU A 44 3.85 1.92 6.53
CA GLU A 44 3.41 2.76 7.65
C GLU A 44 3.72 2.10 8.98
N ILE A 45 4.23 2.92 9.90
CA ILE A 45 4.71 2.51 11.22
C ILE A 45 3.97 3.32 12.28
N LYS A 46 3.51 2.62 13.32
CA LYS A 46 2.88 3.19 14.51
C LYS A 46 3.28 2.40 15.74
N ASP A 47 3.57 3.07 16.84
CA ASP A 47 4.00 2.44 18.10
C ASP A 47 5.15 1.44 17.88
N GLU A 48 6.14 1.86 17.08
CA GLU A 48 7.31 1.06 16.65
C GLU A 48 6.98 -0.23 15.87
N GLN A 49 5.73 -0.39 15.43
CA GLN A 49 5.25 -1.56 14.70
C GLN A 49 4.83 -1.18 13.28
N VAL A 50 5.20 -2.02 12.31
CA VAL A 50 4.63 -1.92 10.96
C VAL A 50 3.19 -2.39 11.02
N TYR A 51 2.28 -1.60 10.45
CA TYR A 51 0.86 -1.95 10.40
C TYR A 51 0.26 -1.89 8.99
N LEU A 52 0.94 -1.23 8.04
CA LEU A 52 0.54 -1.22 6.65
C LEU A 52 1.78 -1.39 5.76
N ILE A 53 1.70 -2.31 4.81
CA ILE A 53 2.64 -2.45 3.72
C ILE A 53 1.82 -2.48 2.43
N ASP A 54 1.93 -1.43 1.64
CA ASP A 54 1.32 -1.35 0.32
C ASP A 54 2.42 -1.54 -0.72
N ILE A 55 2.29 -2.54 -1.58
CA ILE A 55 3.22 -2.84 -2.67
C ILE A 55 2.44 -2.70 -3.96
N TYR A 56 2.87 -1.79 -4.83
CA TYR A 56 2.16 -1.48 -6.06
C TYR A 56 3.12 -1.43 -7.24
N ASN A 57 2.61 -1.76 -8.43
CA ASN A 57 3.34 -1.56 -9.67
C ASN A 57 3.10 -0.13 -10.15
N SER A 58 4.07 0.75 -9.89
CA SER A 58 4.00 2.17 -10.24
C SER A 58 3.62 2.41 -11.71
N ASP A 59 4.15 1.62 -12.64
CA ASP A 59 3.87 1.79 -14.08
C ASP A 59 2.41 1.45 -14.42
N LEU A 60 1.88 0.37 -13.84
CA LEU A 60 0.48 -0.04 -14.06
C LEU A 60 -0.49 0.92 -13.37
N VAL A 61 -0.18 1.36 -12.14
CA VAL A 61 -1.02 2.32 -11.41
C VAL A 61 -1.07 3.65 -12.15
N LEU A 62 0.08 4.16 -12.62
CA LEU A 62 0.15 5.38 -13.42
C LEU A 62 -0.55 5.22 -14.77
N GLY A 63 -0.37 4.08 -15.46
CA GLY A 63 -1.04 3.79 -16.73
C GLY A 63 -2.57 3.80 -16.61
N ASN A 64 -3.11 3.22 -15.55
CA ASN A 64 -4.55 3.24 -15.27
C ASN A 64 -5.04 4.65 -14.92
N LEU A 65 -4.28 5.41 -14.12
CA LEU A 65 -4.61 6.81 -13.79
C LEU A 65 -4.69 7.68 -15.06
N ILE A 66 -3.69 7.60 -15.93
CA ILE A 66 -3.65 8.37 -17.19
C ILE A 66 -4.84 7.98 -18.08
N SER A 67 -5.11 6.69 -18.24
CA SER A 67 -6.23 6.18 -19.05
C SER A 67 -7.60 6.68 -18.53
N SER A 68 -7.74 6.81 -17.20
CA SER A 68 -8.97 7.31 -16.59
C SER A 68 -9.20 8.81 -16.86
N LEU A 69 -8.14 9.61 -16.91
CA LEU A 69 -8.20 11.04 -17.20
C LEU A 69 -8.55 11.31 -18.67
N GLU A 70 -8.00 10.54 -19.61
CA GLU A 70 -8.34 10.67 -21.04
C GLU A 70 -9.81 10.31 -21.36
N THR A 71 -10.42 9.49 -20.51
CA THR A 71 -11.81 9.06 -20.67
C THR A 71 -12.79 10.15 -20.20
N GLU A 72 -12.43 10.90 -19.15
CA GLU A 72 -13.25 12.02 -18.65
C GLU A 72 -13.24 13.25 -19.59
N GLU A 73 -12.15 13.51 -20.32
CA GLU A 73 -12.12 14.62 -21.30
C GLU A 73 -12.98 14.37 -22.56
N ARG A 74 -13.44 13.13 -22.78
CA ARG A 74 -14.22 12.73 -23.97
C ARG A 74 -15.71 12.48 -23.71
N ALA A 75 -16.17 12.58 -22.45
CA ALA A 75 -17.56 12.42 -22.05
C ALA A 75 -18.27 13.78 -21.90
#